data_AF-A0A1X7VLP7-F1
#
_entry.id   AF-A0A1X7VLP7-F1
#
_cell.length_a   1.000
_cell.length_b   1.000
_cell.length_c   1.000
_cell.angle_alpha   90.00
_cell.angle_beta   90.00
_cell.angle_gamma   90.00
#
_symmetry.space_group_name_H-M   'P 1'
#
loop_
_entity.id
_entity.type
_entity.pdbx_description
1 polymer ?
#
loop_
_entity_poly.entity_id
_entity_poly.type
_entity_poly.pdbx_seq_one_letter_code
_entity_poly.pdbx_strand_id
1 'polypeptide(L)'
;MGCCFSTEEDDQGSHERSPLLPDSRTSAGHPAPTSSLPTNHLSKTDEESALNQILQRTANDVIDVTYVEPHSLERSELMGRTREYQAQIASLRRVKSSSAMPNSDQPPPIALSRELTSSADLKFLLDRSEATDAAVASMEVKHGEALVVQFAAP
;
A
#
# COMPACT_ATOMS: atom_id res chain seq x y z
N MET A 1 -13.37 -0.66 -0.06
CA MET A 1 -12.65 -1.39 -1.13
C MET A 1 -13.03 -0.70 -2.44
N GLY A 2 -12.38 0.38 -2.86
CA GLY A 2 -10.96 0.40 -3.21
C GLY A 2 -10.78 -0.18 -4.61
N CYS A 3 -11.37 0.45 -5.63
CA CYS A 3 -11.13 0.11 -7.04
C CYS A 3 -10.49 1.31 -7.72
N CYS A 4 -9.18 1.22 -7.94
CA CYS A 4 -8.46 2.08 -8.87
C CYS A 4 -8.81 1.62 -10.29
N PHE A 5 -9.47 2.48 -11.06
CA PHE A 5 -9.46 2.41 -12.53
C PHE A 5 -8.42 3.41 -13.02
N SER A 6 -7.38 2.90 -13.68
CA SER A 6 -6.72 3.67 -14.73
C SER A 6 -7.51 3.38 -16.00
N THR A 7 -8.23 4.41 -16.46
CA THR A 7 -8.56 4.64 -17.87
C THR A 7 -7.36 4.29 -18.74
N GLU A 8 -7.53 3.48 -19.79
CA GLU A 8 -7.22 3.81 -21.20
C GLU A 8 -8.11 2.89 -22.08
N GLU A 9 -8.78 3.50 -23.04
CA GLU A 9 -9.50 2.82 -24.12
C GLU A 9 -8.48 2.07 -24.98
N ASP A 10 -8.70 0.78 -25.26
CA ASP A 10 -8.28 0.23 -26.55
C ASP A 10 -9.10 -1.01 -26.94
N ASP A 11 -9.80 -0.81 -28.07
CA ASP A 11 -10.36 -1.81 -28.95
C ASP A 11 -9.24 -2.73 -29.47
N GLN A 12 -9.28 -4.02 -29.14
CA GLN A 12 -9.00 -5.14 -30.06
C GLN A 12 -8.80 -6.44 -29.27
N GLY A 13 -9.77 -7.35 -29.41
CA GLY A 13 -9.64 -8.71 -28.93
C GLY A 13 -8.55 -9.46 -29.71
N SER A 14 -7.40 -9.71 -29.08
CA SER A 14 -6.45 -10.77 -29.50
C SER A 14 -5.23 -10.96 -28.59
N HIS A 15 -5.30 -10.71 -27.26
CA HIS A 15 -4.09 -10.76 -26.41
C HIS A 15 -4.07 -11.79 -25.27
N GLU A 16 -5.07 -12.66 -25.14
CA GLU A 16 -5.07 -13.70 -24.09
C GLU A 16 -4.08 -14.85 -24.37
N ARG A 17 -3.51 -14.92 -25.58
CA ARG A 17 -2.58 -15.98 -26.02
C ARG A 17 -1.20 -15.49 -26.44
N SER A 18 -0.90 -14.19 -26.32
CA SER A 18 0.42 -13.65 -26.64
C SER A 18 1.31 -13.65 -25.39
N PRO A 19 2.46 -14.34 -25.38
CA PRO A 19 3.41 -14.25 -24.28
C PRO A 19 3.97 -12.81 -24.16
N LEU A 20 4.07 -12.31 -22.92
CA LEU A 20 4.46 -10.93 -22.60
C LEU A 20 5.96 -10.63 -22.73
N LEU A 21 6.71 -11.48 -23.44
CA LEU A 21 8.15 -11.33 -23.63
C LEU A 21 8.48 -11.58 -25.10
N PRO A 22 9.23 -10.70 -25.78
CA PRO A 22 9.71 -10.97 -27.11
C PRO A 22 10.72 -12.14 -27.06
N ASP A 23 10.45 -13.20 -27.83
CA ASP A 23 11.41 -14.28 -28.09
C ASP A 23 12.61 -13.73 -28.86
N SER A 24 13.56 -13.14 -28.14
CA SER A 24 14.91 -12.90 -28.66
C SER A 24 15.72 -14.18 -28.55
N ARG A 25 15.43 -15.13 -29.43
CA ARG A 25 16.36 -16.18 -29.81
C ARG A 25 16.69 -16.07 -31.29
N THR A 26 17.90 -15.55 -31.49
CA THR A 26 18.65 -15.35 -32.73
C THR A 26 18.64 -16.55 -33.68
N SER A 27 18.36 -16.29 -34.96
CA SER A 27 18.79 -17.08 -36.12
C SER A 27 19.31 -16.08 -37.16
N ALA A 28 20.45 -16.19 -37.84
CA ALA A 28 21.40 -17.27 -38.05
C ALA A 28 22.73 -16.66 -38.56
N GLY A 29 23.85 -17.39 -38.47
CA GLY A 29 24.98 -17.20 -39.40
C GLY A 29 26.40 -17.20 -38.83
N HIS A 30 27.08 -18.34 -38.98
CA HIS A 30 28.54 -18.56 -39.15
C HIS A 30 29.44 -19.01 -37.97
N PRO A 31 30.48 -19.84 -38.26
CA PRO A 31 30.94 -20.93 -37.39
C PRO A 31 32.27 -20.66 -36.64
N ALA A 32 32.51 -21.53 -35.65
CA ALA A 32 33.56 -21.59 -34.62
C ALA A 32 35.00 -21.20 -35.00
N PRO A 33 35.81 -20.76 -34.01
CA PRO A 33 36.75 -21.72 -33.42
C PRO A 33 36.90 -21.61 -31.89
N THR A 34 36.93 -22.79 -31.24
CA THR A 34 37.70 -23.11 -30.02
C THR A 34 37.89 -22.01 -28.96
N SER A 35 37.03 -21.98 -27.93
CA SER A 35 37.45 -21.64 -26.56
C SER A 35 36.27 -21.89 -25.62
N SER A 36 36.43 -22.88 -24.73
CA SER A 36 35.77 -23.00 -23.43
C SER A 36 34.29 -22.60 -23.33
N LEU A 37 33.40 -23.59 -23.32
CA LEU A 37 32.13 -23.50 -22.60
C LEU A 37 32.39 -22.95 -21.18
N PRO A 38 31.80 -21.84 -20.73
CA PRO A 38 31.43 -21.80 -19.33
C PRO A 38 30.17 -22.64 -19.26
N THR A 39 30.36 -23.95 -19.01
CA THR A 39 29.32 -24.70 -18.33
C THR A 39 29.09 -23.94 -17.03
N ASN A 40 28.09 -23.06 -17.00
CA ASN A 40 27.56 -22.53 -15.75
C ASN A 40 26.87 -23.70 -15.06
N HIS A 41 27.69 -24.61 -14.52
CA HIS A 41 27.36 -25.31 -13.31
C HIS A 41 27.14 -24.20 -12.29
N LEU A 42 25.89 -23.75 -12.13
CA LEU A 42 25.44 -23.34 -10.82
C LEU A 42 25.94 -24.42 -9.88
N SER A 43 26.83 -24.01 -8.98
CA SER A 43 27.33 -24.95 -8.00
C SER A 43 26.10 -25.48 -7.25
N LYS A 44 26.07 -26.75 -6.85
CA LYS A 44 24.94 -27.29 -6.05
C LYS A 44 24.59 -26.36 -4.87
N THR A 45 25.60 -25.67 -4.37
CA THR A 45 25.53 -24.60 -3.37
C THR A 45 24.63 -23.41 -3.76
N ASP A 46 24.62 -22.97 -5.02
CA ASP A 46 23.79 -21.84 -5.48
C ASP A 46 22.31 -22.22 -5.62
N GLU A 47 22.02 -23.44 -6.07
CA GLU A 47 20.66 -23.98 -6.12
C GLU A 47 20.09 -24.18 -4.71
N GLU A 48 20.89 -24.70 -3.79
CA GLU A 48 20.50 -24.84 -2.38
C GLU A 48 20.28 -23.47 -1.70
N SER A 49 21.07 -22.45 -2.04
CA SER A 49 20.88 -21.08 -1.54
C SER A 49 19.57 -20.46 -2.05
N ALA A 50 19.26 -20.64 -3.34
CA ALA A 50 18.00 -20.16 -3.93
C ALA A 50 16.78 -20.83 -3.27
N LEU A 51 16.85 -22.13 -3.02
CA LEU A 51 15.79 -22.87 -2.31
C LEU A 51 15.63 -22.39 -0.87
N ASN A 52 16.73 -22.10 -0.16
CA ASN A 52 16.68 -21.55 1.19
C ASN A 52 16.03 -20.16 1.21
N GLN A 53 16.35 -19.31 0.24
CA GLN A 53 15.72 -17.99 0.11
C GLN A 53 14.20 -18.11 -0.14
N ILE A 54 13.78 -19.04 -1.00
CA ILE A 54 12.36 -19.31 -1.26
C ILE A 54 11.66 -19.77 0.03
N LEU A 55 12.27 -20.68 0.79
CA LEU A 55 11.72 -21.16 2.05
C LEU A 55 11.61 -20.05 3.09
N GLN A 56 12.66 -19.23 3.25
CA GLN A 56 12.64 -18.09 4.19
C GLN A 56 11.57 -17.07 3.81
N ARG A 57 11.47 -16.74 2.51
CA ARG A 57 10.44 -15.83 2.01
C ARG A 57 9.04 -16.38 2.24
N THR A 58 8.83 -17.65 1.91
CA THR A 58 7.53 -18.32 2.11
C THR A 58 7.18 -18.38 3.59
N ALA A 59 8.14 -18.67 4.47
CA ALA A 59 7.91 -18.70 5.92
C ALA A 59 7.51 -17.33 6.48
N ASN A 60 7.99 -16.23 5.89
CA ASN A 60 7.59 -14.87 6.28
C ASN A 60 6.24 -14.44 5.69
N ASP A 61 5.91 -14.92 4.48
CA ASP A 61 4.71 -14.53 3.74
C ASP A 61 3.47 -15.35 4.15
N VAL A 62 3.66 -16.53 4.77
CA VAL A 62 2.56 -17.36 5.26
C VAL A 62 1.99 -16.79 6.56
N ILE A 63 0.67 -16.60 6.57
CA ILE A 63 -0.07 -16.08 7.73
C ILE A 63 -0.44 -17.25 8.64
N ASP A 64 0.02 -17.20 9.90
CA ASP A 64 -0.46 -18.10 10.96
C ASP A 64 -1.87 -17.67 11.40
N VAL A 65 -2.87 -18.45 11.02
CA VAL A 65 -4.28 -18.23 11.37
C VAL A 65 -4.62 -18.64 12.81
N THR A 66 -3.70 -19.31 13.51
CA THR A 66 -3.89 -19.81 14.89
C THR A 66 -3.28 -18.91 15.96
N TYR A 67 -2.59 -17.83 15.56
CA TYR A 67 -1.95 -16.91 16.49
C TYR A 67 -2.98 -16.05 17.24
N VAL A 68 -3.42 -16.54 18.41
CA VAL A 68 -4.42 -15.86 19.27
C VAL A 68 -3.76 -15.13 20.45
N GLU A 69 -2.50 -15.43 20.79
CA GLU A 69 -1.84 -14.88 21.98
C GLU A 69 -0.66 -13.96 21.64
N PRO A 70 -0.75 -12.64 21.92
CA PRO A 70 0.33 -11.69 21.63
C PRO A 70 1.54 -11.78 22.58
N HIS A 71 1.63 -12.78 23.46
CA HIS A 71 2.66 -12.82 24.51
C HIS A 71 3.25 -14.22 24.76
N SER A 72 3.88 -14.83 23.77
CA SER A 72 4.85 -15.92 24.06
C SER A 72 6.14 -15.40 24.74
N LEU A 73 6.12 -14.18 25.30
CA LEU A 73 7.27 -13.53 25.89
C LEU A 73 7.20 -13.67 27.40
N GLU A 74 8.23 -14.25 27.99
CA GLU A 74 8.29 -14.44 29.45
C GLU A 74 8.31 -13.08 30.17
N ARG A 75 7.69 -13.02 31.34
CA ARG A 75 7.63 -11.79 32.16
C ARG A 75 9.03 -11.24 32.48
N SER A 76 10.00 -12.12 32.68
CA SER A 76 11.41 -11.79 32.92
C SER A 76 12.03 -11.04 31.73
N GLU A 77 11.80 -11.53 30.51
CA GLU A 77 12.29 -10.93 29.28
C GLU A 77 11.64 -9.57 29.02
N LEU A 78 10.33 -9.46 29.27
CA LEU A 78 9.60 -8.20 29.12
C LEU A 78 10.20 -7.11 30.03
N MET A 79 10.49 -7.45 31.29
CA MET A 79 11.10 -6.53 32.24
C MET A 79 12.52 -6.14 31.84
N GLY A 80 13.30 -7.09 31.31
CA GLY A 80 14.64 -6.83 30.75
C GLY A 80 14.59 -5.84 29.58
N ARG A 81 13.77 -6.13 28.57
CA ARG A 81 13.56 -5.27 27.39
C ARG A 81 13.05 -3.88 27.78
N THR A 82 12.12 -3.80 28.73
CA THR A 82 11.59 -2.52 29.23
C THR A 82 12.70 -1.64 29.81
N ARG A 83 13.57 -2.22 30.64
CA ARG A 83 14.70 -1.48 31.24
C ARG A 83 15.69 -1.01 30.18
N GLU A 84 15.98 -1.86 29.19
CA GLU A 84 16.87 -1.52 28.09
C GLU A 84 16.32 -0.37 27.25
N TYR A 85 15.05 -0.44 26.84
CA TYR A 85 14.41 0.64 26.07
C TYR A 85 14.32 1.93 26.87
N GLN A 86 14.03 1.87 28.17
CA GLN A 86 14.05 3.06 29.02
C GLN A 86 15.44 3.72 29.07
N ALA A 87 16.51 2.91 29.16
CA ALA A 87 17.88 3.43 29.14
C ALA A 87 18.23 4.06 27.79
N GLN A 88 17.84 3.43 26.68
CA GLN A 88 18.03 3.98 25.33
C GLN A 88 17.21 5.27 25.11
N ILE A 89 15.95 5.31 25.54
CA ILE A 89 15.12 6.52 25.43
C ILE A 89 15.65 7.66 26.31
N ALA A 90 16.19 7.34 27.49
CA ALA A 90 16.78 8.35 28.37
C ALA A 90 18.06 8.98 27.79
N SER A 91 18.83 8.24 26.98
CA SER A 91 20.03 8.75 26.30
C SER A 91 19.70 9.55 25.03
N LEU A 92 18.52 9.35 24.45
CA LEU A 92 18.02 10.16 23.35
C LEU A 92 17.63 11.56 23.84
N ARG A 93 17.94 12.58 23.03
CA ARG A 93 17.51 13.96 23.29
C ARG A 93 15.99 14.00 23.33
N ARG A 94 15.41 14.31 24.50
CA ARG A 94 13.97 14.55 24.62
C ARG A 94 13.58 15.68 23.68
N VAL A 95 12.76 15.36 22.68
CA VAL A 95 12.08 16.37 21.87
C VAL A 95 11.23 17.19 22.84
N LYS A 96 11.45 18.50 22.88
CA LYS A 96 10.68 19.41 23.75
C LYS A 96 9.19 19.23 23.40
N SER A 97 8.42 18.74 24.35
CA SER A 97 6.96 18.60 24.20
C SER A 97 6.32 19.98 24.24
N SER A 98 5.30 20.15 23.39
CA SER A 98 4.61 21.39 23.05
C SER A 98 5.43 22.30 22.12
N SER A 99 5.23 22.11 20.82
CA SER A 99 5.25 23.26 19.91
C SER A 99 4.25 24.25 20.48
N ALA A 100 4.70 25.44 20.85
CA ALA A 100 3.78 26.54 21.07
C ALA A 100 2.91 26.67 19.81
N MET A 101 1.62 26.95 19.98
CA MET A 101 0.77 27.28 18.84
C MET A 101 1.46 28.41 18.05
N PRO A 102 1.46 28.34 16.70
CA PRO A 102 2.04 29.41 15.91
C PRO A 102 1.31 30.71 16.29
N ASN A 103 2.07 31.71 16.74
CA ASN A 103 1.50 33.02 17.02
C ASN A 103 1.01 33.62 15.70
N SER A 104 -0.17 34.22 15.72
CA SER A 104 -0.63 35.01 14.58
C SER A 104 0.31 36.22 14.40
N ASP A 105 0.62 36.56 13.15
CA ASP A 105 1.47 37.71 12.81
C ASP A 105 0.87 39.05 13.27
N GLN A 106 -0.41 39.07 13.66
CA GLN A 106 -1.11 40.26 14.12
C GLN A 106 -1.58 40.13 15.57
N PRO A 107 -1.57 41.25 16.32
CA PRO A 107 -2.12 41.25 17.66
C PRO A 107 -3.63 40.99 17.60
N PRO A 108 -4.20 40.27 18.59
CA PRO A 108 -5.61 39.86 18.61
C PRO A 108 -6.63 40.95 18.29
N PRO A 109 -6.57 42.18 18.85
CA PRO A 109 -7.59 43.19 18.56
C PRO A 109 -7.60 43.64 17.09
N ILE A 110 -6.45 43.64 16.41
CA ILE A 110 -6.34 44.01 14.99
C ILE A 110 -6.89 42.89 14.10
N ALA A 111 -6.60 41.63 14.44
CA ALA A 111 -7.11 40.49 13.69
C ALA A 111 -8.65 40.40 13.78
N LEU A 112 -9.21 40.68 14.95
CA LEU A 112 -10.66 40.66 15.19
C LEU A 112 -11.41 41.87 14.61
N SER A 113 -10.71 42.98 14.35
CA SER A 113 -11.30 44.17 13.73
C SER A 113 -11.29 44.15 12.20
N ARG A 114 -10.80 43.07 11.58
CA ARG A 114 -10.84 42.91 10.13
C ARG A 114 -12.27 42.75 9.62
N GLU A 115 -12.46 43.08 8.35
CA GLU A 115 -13.72 42.85 7.67
C GLU A 115 -14.09 41.37 7.73
N LEU A 116 -15.34 41.10 8.10
CA LEU A 116 -15.87 39.75 8.16
C LEU A 116 -16.00 39.18 6.74
N THR A 117 -16.05 37.85 6.65
CA THR A 117 -16.28 37.15 5.39
C THR A 117 -17.57 37.65 4.73
N SER A 118 -17.54 37.88 3.42
CA SER A 118 -18.70 38.40 2.69
C SER A 118 -19.87 37.42 2.74
N SER A 119 -21.09 37.94 2.81
CA SER A 119 -22.31 37.10 2.75
C SER A 119 -22.40 36.32 1.45
N ALA A 120 -21.84 36.84 0.35
CA ALA A 120 -21.79 36.14 -0.93
C ALA A 120 -20.94 34.86 -0.84
N ASP A 121 -19.78 34.93 -0.17
CA ASP A 121 -18.87 33.79 0.00
C ASP A 121 -19.51 32.71 0.89
N LEU A 122 -20.19 33.12 1.97
CA LEU A 122 -20.91 32.18 2.83
C LEU A 122 -22.03 31.45 2.08
N LYS A 123 -22.79 32.16 1.24
CA LYS A 123 -23.84 31.54 0.40
C LYS A 123 -23.24 30.59 -0.62
N PHE A 124 -22.12 30.97 -1.24
CA PHE A 124 -21.40 30.11 -2.19
C PHE A 124 -20.90 28.82 -1.52
N LEU A 125 -20.33 28.91 -0.32
CA LEU A 125 -19.89 27.74 0.44
C LEU A 125 -21.08 26.82 0.81
N LEU A 126 -22.21 27.40 1.20
CA LEU A 126 -23.41 26.65 1.54
C LEU A 126 -23.95 25.88 0.33
N ASP A 127 -24.13 26.56 -0.80
CA ASP A 127 -24.58 25.95 -2.06
C ASP A 127 -23.65 24.82 -2.49
N ARG A 128 -22.33 25.04 -2.37
CA ARG A 128 -21.35 23.99 -2.69
C ARG A 128 -21.44 22.79 -1.76
N SER A 129 -21.67 23.01 -0.46
CA SER A 129 -21.84 21.92 0.51
C SER A 129 -23.11 21.10 0.24
N GLU A 130 -24.21 21.77 -0.12
CA GLU A 130 -25.46 21.08 -0.49
C GLU A 130 -25.29 20.26 -1.77
N ALA A 131 -24.59 20.80 -2.77
CA ALA A 131 -24.27 20.08 -3.98
C ALA A 131 -23.37 18.85 -3.73
N THR A 132 -22.41 18.94 -2.79
CA THR A 132 -21.58 17.78 -2.42
C THR A 132 -22.38 16.73 -1.68
N ASP A 133 -23.29 17.14 -0.79
CA ASP A 133 -24.15 16.20 -0.06
C ASP A 133 -25.10 15.47 -1.02
N ALA A 134 -25.67 16.18 -2.00
CA ALA A 134 -26.48 15.58 -3.05
C ALA A 134 -25.67 14.59 -3.92
N ALA A 135 -24.43 14.92 -4.24
CA ALA A 135 -23.55 14.03 -5.01
C ALA A 135 -23.20 12.75 -4.22
N VAL A 136 -22.90 12.87 -2.92
CA VAL A 136 -22.63 11.71 -2.05
C VAL A 136 -23.87 10.84 -1.91
N ALA A 137 -25.05 11.45 -1.76
CA ALA A 137 -26.32 10.70 -1.71
C ALA A 137 -26.59 9.90 -2.99
N SER A 138 -26.08 10.35 -4.15
CA SER A 138 -26.21 9.64 -5.43
C SER A 138 -25.23 8.46 -5.59
N MET A 139 -24.30 8.25 -4.65
CA MET A 139 -23.34 7.14 -4.67
C MET A 139 -23.98 5.84 -4.20
N GLU A 140 -24.76 5.20 -5.07
CA GLU A 140 -25.38 3.90 -4.83
C GLU A 140 -25.03 2.87 -5.90
N VAL A 141 -25.10 1.59 -5.52
CA VAL A 141 -24.92 0.47 -6.46
C VAL A 141 -26.24 0.25 -7.20
N LYS A 142 -26.28 0.57 -8.50
CA LYS A 142 -27.43 0.25 -9.36
C LYS A 142 -27.58 -1.26 -9.49
N HIS A 143 -28.76 -1.78 -9.17
CA HIS A 143 -29.04 -3.21 -9.35
C HIS A 143 -29.09 -3.54 -10.85
N GLY A 144 -28.41 -4.62 -11.25
CA GLY A 144 -28.47 -5.16 -12.61
C GLY A 144 -29.27 -6.46 -12.60
N GLU A 145 -28.58 -7.56 -12.33
CA GLU A 145 -29.15 -8.90 -12.27
C GLU A 145 -29.36 -9.37 -10.82
N ALA A 146 -30.21 -10.38 -10.63
CA ALA A 146 -30.46 -10.97 -9.33
C ALA A 146 -29.21 -11.75 -8.86
N LEU A 147 -28.59 -11.30 -7.76
CA LEU A 147 -27.44 -11.99 -7.16
C LEU A 147 -27.82 -13.30 -6.46
N VAL A 148 -29.09 -13.44 -6.07
CA VAL A 148 -29.60 -14.62 -5.37
C VAL A 148 -30.73 -15.21 -6.18
N VAL A 149 -30.55 -16.44 -6.63
CA VAL A 149 -31.60 -17.25 -7.28
C VAL A 149 -32.06 -18.30 -6.28
N GLN A 150 -33.35 -18.30 -5.97
CA GLN A 150 -33.95 -19.39 -5.19
C GLN A 150 -34.30 -20.53 -6.12
N PHE A 151 -33.64 -21.67 -5.91
CA PHE A 151 -34.02 -22.90 -6.57
C PHE A 151 -35.15 -23.56 -5.78
N ALA A 152 -36.37 -23.51 -6.32
CA ALA A 152 -37.44 -24.37 -5.84
C ALA A 152 -37.29 -25.76 -6.47
N ALA A 153 -37.30 -26.81 -5.65
CA ALA A 153 -37.41 -28.18 -6.15
C ALA A 153 -38.81 -28.39 -6.75
N PRO A 154 -38.94 -29.21 -7.82
CA PRO A 154 -40.22 -29.49 -8.47
C PRO A 154 -41.21 -30.22 -7.58
#